data_AF-A0A0S8E618-F1
#
_entry.id   AF-A0A0S8E618-F1
#
_cell.length_a   1.000
_cell.length_b   1.000
_cell.length_c   1.000
_cell.angle_alpha   90.00
_cell.angle_beta   90.00
_cell.angle_gamma   90.00
#
_symmetry.space_group_name_H-M   'P 1'
#
loop_
_entity.id
_entity.type
_entity.pdbx_description
1 polymer ?
#
loop_
_entity_poly.entity_id
_entity_poly.type
_entity_poly.pdbx_seq_one_letter_code
_entity_poly.pdbx_strand_id
1 'polypeptide(L)'
;MRRYFVDFLEDSIMKRLAILAHLAALAVVGVPATGQTSAAVTHSDFQAVDEHGEHVYAATDKVTLEGILLHHPADMLDPTPDDTITEMFNLGGTWQIFFQGEGADHAGTAVFLGQLYNNLPWVAVDGGYTDEEFVAELIRLNSARFGPGDRIRVTGYFLSYKGKLNINEQHNKNPDHDFTIELLARGAGLPRPEVLTLDDLKDSDDDFIFDPTRQTGCEYHQSRLIKVEDVYFADSSGWAPGAELTITDGIRTFPVKLGRGNGIYAGSNNLTEPFDVIGIMDQESTDLTSGYRLYVMNYDGNGSVLASRQHRRADKPGDLNLDGILDLDDLAELLEDWNE
;
A
#
# COMPACT_ATOMS: atom_id res chain seq x y z
N MET A 1 67.89 35.60 -50.56
CA MET A 1 66.51 35.75 -50.04
C MET A 1 65.76 34.40 -50.04
N ARG A 2 66.40 33.34 -49.51
CA ARG A 2 65.88 31.95 -49.54
C ARG A 2 66.39 31.12 -48.36
N ARG A 3 66.66 31.78 -47.21
CA ARG A 3 67.25 31.16 -46.02
C ARG A 3 66.72 31.71 -44.68
N TYR A 4 65.60 32.43 -44.71
CA TYR A 4 64.93 32.98 -43.51
C TYR A 4 63.45 32.56 -43.40
N PHE A 5 63.01 31.57 -44.17
CA PHE A 5 61.60 31.13 -44.18
C PHE A 5 61.41 29.68 -43.72
N VAL A 6 62.48 28.98 -43.33
CA VAL A 6 62.41 27.57 -42.91
C VAL A 6 62.45 27.44 -41.38
N ASP A 7 63.11 28.36 -40.67
CA ASP A 7 63.28 28.24 -39.22
C ASP A 7 62.07 28.74 -38.39
N PHE A 8 61.06 29.37 -39.01
CA PHE A 8 59.84 29.82 -38.31
C PHE A 8 58.69 28.80 -38.37
N LEU A 9 58.79 27.77 -39.22
CA LEU A 9 57.73 26.74 -39.33
C LEU A 9 57.98 25.52 -38.43
N GLU A 10 59.22 25.21 -38.05
CA GLU A 10 59.51 24.01 -37.24
C GLU A 10 59.25 24.20 -35.74
N ASP A 11 59.40 25.42 -35.19
CA ASP A 11 59.16 25.66 -33.74
C ASP A 11 57.67 25.85 -33.38
N SER A 12 56.80 26.08 -34.38
CA SER A 12 55.34 26.23 -34.20
C SER A 12 54.59 24.90 -34.24
N ILE A 13 55.12 23.91 -34.97
CA ILE A 13 54.49 22.58 -35.12
C ILE A 13 54.84 21.67 -33.94
N MET A 14 56.07 21.73 -33.42
CA MET A 14 56.50 20.92 -32.26
C MET A 14 55.88 21.35 -30.92
N LYS A 15 55.59 22.65 -30.72
CA LYS A 15 54.85 23.14 -29.53
C LYS A 15 53.35 22.82 -29.58
N ARG A 16 52.78 22.58 -30.77
CA ARG A 16 51.37 22.17 -30.92
C ARG A 16 51.18 20.66 -30.83
N LEU A 17 52.20 19.86 -31.14
CA LEU A 17 52.18 18.40 -30.96
C LEU A 17 52.44 17.96 -29.51
N ALA A 18 53.19 18.73 -28.70
CA ALA A 18 53.37 18.44 -27.28
C ALA A 18 52.14 18.80 -26.41
N ILE A 19 51.22 19.64 -26.91
CA ILE A 19 49.95 19.97 -26.22
C ILE A 19 48.82 18.97 -26.60
N LEU A 20 48.99 18.20 -27.67
CA LEU A 20 48.02 17.17 -28.10
C LEU A 20 48.28 15.78 -27.50
N ALA A 21 49.38 15.58 -26.76
CA ALA A 21 49.67 14.34 -26.02
C ALA A 21 49.52 14.47 -24.49
N HIS A 22 48.90 15.56 -24.01
CA HIS A 22 48.49 15.74 -22.60
C HIS A 22 46.97 15.97 -22.44
N LEU A 23 46.21 15.76 -23.51
CA LEU A 23 44.74 15.78 -23.54
C LEU A 23 44.16 14.41 -23.96
N ALA A 24 44.87 13.33 -23.64
CA ALA A 24 44.43 11.95 -23.83
C ALA A 24 44.58 11.11 -22.55
N ALA A 25 44.51 11.77 -21.39
CA ALA A 25 44.35 11.15 -20.08
C ALA A 25 43.37 11.96 -19.22
N LEU A 26 42.38 12.60 -19.86
CA LEU A 26 41.19 13.00 -19.13
C LEU A 26 40.40 11.72 -18.88
N ALA A 27 40.40 11.33 -17.62
CA ALA A 27 39.66 10.22 -17.08
C ALA A 27 38.33 10.05 -17.81
N VAL A 28 38.10 8.85 -18.34
CA VAL A 28 36.78 8.26 -18.24
C VAL A 28 36.51 8.18 -16.74
N VAL A 29 36.10 9.30 -16.15
CA VAL A 29 35.27 9.27 -14.97
C VAL A 29 34.04 8.58 -15.51
N GLY A 30 33.97 7.26 -15.33
CA GLY A 30 32.68 6.59 -15.34
C GLY A 30 31.89 7.40 -14.34
N VAL A 31 30.98 8.25 -14.83
CA VAL A 31 29.78 8.58 -14.07
C VAL A 31 29.32 7.19 -13.65
N PRO A 32 29.35 6.82 -12.36
CA PRO A 32 28.71 5.58 -11.98
C PRO A 32 27.33 5.72 -12.60
N ALA A 33 26.96 4.79 -13.49
CA ALA A 33 25.56 4.63 -13.80
C ALA A 33 24.95 4.48 -12.42
N THR A 34 24.23 5.51 -11.97
CA THR A 34 23.52 5.49 -10.71
C THR A 34 22.48 4.43 -10.95
N GLY A 35 22.88 3.18 -10.67
CA GLY A 35 22.02 2.04 -10.82
C GLY A 35 20.80 2.32 -9.97
N GLN A 36 19.66 1.87 -10.47
CA GLN A 36 18.44 1.85 -9.70
C GLN A 36 18.73 1.40 -8.25
N THR A 37 18.36 2.24 -7.31
CA THR A 37 18.59 2.02 -5.89
C THR A 37 17.43 1.24 -5.28
N SER A 38 17.73 0.32 -4.36
CA SER A 38 16.71 -0.40 -3.61
C SER A 38 17.15 -0.63 -2.17
N ALA A 39 16.20 -0.55 -1.23
CA ALA A 39 16.44 -0.84 0.18
C ALA A 39 15.27 -1.60 0.81
N ALA A 40 15.58 -2.44 1.80
CA ALA A 40 14.60 -2.91 2.76
C ALA A 40 14.29 -1.78 3.74
N VAL A 41 13.01 -1.52 3.97
CA VAL A 41 12.53 -0.43 4.84
C VAL A 41 11.37 -0.90 5.71
N THR A 42 11.14 -0.22 6.82
CA THR A 42 9.95 -0.42 7.64
C THR A 42 8.75 0.26 6.97
N HIS A 43 7.55 -0.24 7.24
CA HIS A 43 6.31 0.43 6.86
C HIS A 43 6.22 1.82 7.49
N SER A 44 6.63 1.98 8.76
CA SER A 44 6.60 3.27 9.46
C SER A 44 7.50 4.32 8.80
N ASP A 45 8.73 3.96 8.42
CA ASP A 45 9.63 4.88 7.70
C ASP A 45 9.12 5.19 6.29
N PHE A 46 8.55 4.19 5.62
CA PHE A 46 8.03 4.34 4.27
C PHE A 46 6.79 5.22 4.20
N GLN A 47 5.90 5.16 5.20
CA GLN A 47 4.67 5.95 5.28
C GLN A 47 4.83 7.26 6.06
N ALA A 48 6.07 7.70 6.33
CA ALA A 48 6.31 8.96 7.02
C ALA A 48 5.78 10.15 6.19
N VAL A 49 5.13 11.10 6.85
CA VAL A 49 4.55 12.31 6.26
C VAL A 49 5.04 13.58 6.97
N ASP A 50 4.92 14.72 6.32
CA ASP A 50 5.14 16.04 6.92
C ASP A 50 3.86 16.63 7.52
N GLU A 51 3.93 17.87 8.01
CA GLU A 51 2.80 18.59 8.62
C GLU A 51 1.61 18.85 7.67
N HIS A 52 1.79 18.66 6.36
CA HIS A 52 0.75 18.79 5.34
C HIS A 52 0.23 17.43 4.87
N GLY A 53 0.69 16.31 5.44
CA GLY A 53 0.34 14.96 4.99
C GLY A 53 1.11 14.52 3.74
N GLU A 54 2.13 15.27 3.31
CA GLU A 54 2.95 14.92 2.16
C GLU A 54 4.02 13.90 2.55
N HIS A 55 4.24 12.91 1.69
CA HIS A 55 5.20 11.84 1.97
C HIS A 55 6.64 12.33 1.93
N VAL A 56 7.44 11.92 2.92
CA VAL A 56 8.85 12.36 3.04
C VAL A 56 9.88 11.31 2.64
N TYR A 57 9.44 10.08 2.35
CA TYR A 57 10.35 9.02 1.91
C TYR A 57 10.90 9.28 0.50
N ALA A 58 12.22 9.46 0.39
CA ALA A 58 12.91 9.73 -0.88
C ALA A 58 14.29 9.03 -0.98
N ALA A 59 14.54 8.00 -0.17
CA ALA A 59 15.87 7.42 -0.01
C ALA A 59 16.30 6.50 -1.16
N THR A 60 15.35 5.83 -1.84
CA THR A 60 15.63 4.88 -2.93
C THR A 60 14.53 4.86 -3.98
N ASP A 61 14.82 4.30 -5.16
CA ASP A 61 13.86 4.15 -6.25
C ASP A 61 12.87 2.98 -6.03
N LYS A 62 13.34 1.88 -5.43
CA LYS A 62 12.54 0.70 -5.07
C LYS A 62 12.62 0.41 -3.59
N VAL A 63 11.50 0.00 -2.99
CA VAL A 63 11.46 -0.46 -1.60
C VAL A 63 11.21 -1.96 -1.53
N THR A 64 11.68 -2.57 -0.45
CA THR A 64 11.32 -3.93 -0.03
C THR A 64 10.71 -3.85 1.36
N LEU A 65 9.46 -4.27 1.51
CA LEU A 65 8.74 -4.30 2.79
C LEU A 65 8.24 -5.72 3.07
N GLU A 66 8.14 -6.07 4.36
CA GLU A 66 7.62 -7.35 4.82
C GLU A 66 6.47 -7.12 5.80
N GLY A 67 5.46 -7.97 5.73
CA GLY A 67 4.33 -7.88 6.64
C GLY A 67 3.27 -8.94 6.39
N ILE A 68 2.20 -8.86 7.16
CA ILE A 68 1.07 -9.77 7.09
C ILE A 68 0.01 -9.27 6.12
N LEU A 69 -0.36 -10.09 5.15
CA LEU A 69 -1.44 -9.80 4.22
C LEU A 69 -2.79 -9.75 4.95
N LEU A 70 -3.54 -8.66 4.79
CA LEU A 70 -4.76 -8.43 5.56
C LEU A 70 -6.03 -8.97 4.90
N HIS A 71 -6.05 -9.15 3.57
CA HIS A 71 -7.28 -9.55 2.87
C HIS A 71 -7.00 -10.26 1.55
N HIS A 72 -8.04 -10.89 0.98
CA HIS A 72 -7.98 -11.35 -0.41
C HIS A 72 -8.15 -10.16 -1.35
N PRO A 73 -7.36 -10.05 -2.43
CA PRO A 73 -7.47 -8.92 -3.36
C PRO A 73 -8.86 -8.84 -4.04
N ALA A 74 -9.46 -10.00 -4.31
CA ALA A 74 -10.78 -10.10 -4.95
C ALA A 74 -11.93 -9.56 -4.09
N ASP A 75 -11.73 -9.41 -2.78
CA ASP A 75 -12.73 -8.83 -1.88
C ASP A 75 -12.70 -7.28 -1.90
N MET A 76 -11.72 -6.64 -2.56
CA MET A 76 -11.53 -5.19 -2.52
C MET A 76 -11.95 -4.48 -3.82
N LEU A 77 -11.19 -4.69 -4.90
CA LEU A 77 -11.36 -4.00 -6.20
C LEU A 77 -11.87 -4.95 -7.29
N ASP A 78 -12.24 -4.42 -8.46
CA ASP A 78 -12.65 -5.24 -9.61
C ASP A 78 -11.45 -5.59 -10.49
N PRO A 79 -10.92 -6.83 -10.49
CA PRO A 79 -9.84 -7.17 -11.39
C PRO A 79 -10.34 -7.55 -12.79
N THR A 80 -11.63 -7.40 -13.11
CA THR A 80 -12.17 -7.75 -14.44
C THR A 80 -11.54 -6.85 -15.51
N PRO A 81 -10.77 -7.42 -16.46
CA PRO A 81 -10.16 -6.64 -17.53
C PRO A 81 -11.23 -6.06 -18.47
N ASP A 82 -11.02 -4.83 -18.92
CA ASP A 82 -11.79 -4.18 -19.99
C ASP A 82 -10.93 -3.09 -20.64
N ASP A 83 -10.19 -3.46 -21.69
CA ASP A 83 -9.38 -2.53 -22.49
C ASP A 83 -10.18 -1.72 -23.53
N THR A 84 -11.51 -1.85 -23.53
CA THR A 84 -12.40 -1.09 -24.43
C THR A 84 -12.80 0.29 -23.88
N ILE A 85 -12.50 0.55 -22.61
CA ILE A 85 -12.75 1.83 -21.94
C ILE A 85 -11.85 2.91 -22.54
N THR A 86 -12.46 4.01 -23.00
CA THR A 86 -11.75 5.12 -23.67
C THR A 86 -11.95 6.46 -22.97
N GLU A 87 -12.79 6.51 -21.94
CA GLU A 87 -13.04 7.69 -21.15
C GLU A 87 -11.82 8.09 -20.33
N MET A 88 -11.40 9.36 -20.49
CA MET A 88 -10.31 9.93 -19.70
C MET A 88 -10.60 9.79 -18.20
N PHE A 89 -9.57 9.42 -17.44
CA PHE A 89 -9.60 9.11 -16.00
C PHE A 89 -10.28 7.79 -15.58
N ASN A 90 -10.88 7.05 -16.50
CA ASN A 90 -11.41 5.72 -16.18
C ASN A 90 -10.33 4.66 -16.39
N LEU A 91 -10.16 3.78 -15.40
CA LEU A 91 -9.31 2.60 -15.50
C LEU A 91 -10.16 1.37 -15.87
N GLY A 92 -9.51 0.33 -16.38
CA GLY A 92 -10.11 -1.00 -16.55
C GLY A 92 -10.06 -1.80 -15.25
N GLY A 93 -9.60 -3.05 -15.33
CA GLY A 93 -9.39 -3.89 -14.15
C GLY A 93 -8.44 -3.23 -13.15
N THR A 94 -8.74 -3.36 -11.86
CA THR A 94 -7.95 -2.85 -10.74
C THR A 94 -7.78 -3.91 -9.67
N TRP A 95 -6.60 -3.93 -9.06
CA TRP A 95 -6.21 -4.94 -8.07
C TRP A 95 -5.41 -4.26 -6.97
N GLN A 96 -5.73 -4.57 -5.72
CA GLN A 96 -5.02 -4.03 -4.58
C GLN A 96 -4.98 -5.03 -3.42
N ILE A 97 -3.89 -5.00 -2.67
CA ILE A 97 -3.77 -5.63 -1.35
C ILE A 97 -3.25 -4.63 -0.33
N PHE A 98 -3.56 -4.85 0.95
CA PHE A 98 -2.90 -4.26 2.09
C PHE A 98 -2.14 -5.32 2.88
N PHE A 99 -0.96 -4.96 3.34
CA PHE A 99 -0.18 -5.76 4.28
C PHE A 99 0.40 -4.88 5.38
N GLN A 100 0.47 -5.45 6.59
CA GLN A 100 0.79 -4.73 7.82
C GLN A 100 2.14 -5.17 8.38
N GLY A 101 2.94 -4.20 8.82
CA GLY A 101 4.19 -4.46 9.54
C GLY A 101 3.96 -5.19 10.88
N GLU A 102 5.03 -5.81 11.37
CA GLU A 102 5.00 -6.63 12.58
C GLU A 102 5.84 -6.02 13.70
N GLY A 103 5.50 -6.35 14.95
CA GLY A 103 6.23 -5.87 16.13
C GLY A 103 6.27 -4.35 16.23
N ALA A 104 7.47 -3.76 16.19
CA ALA A 104 7.68 -2.32 16.29
C ALA A 104 7.41 -1.55 15.00
N ASP A 105 7.24 -2.23 13.85
CA ASP A 105 6.90 -1.60 12.58
C ASP A 105 5.41 -1.27 12.51
N HIS A 106 5.04 -0.16 13.15
CA HIS A 106 3.66 0.21 13.38
C HIS A 106 3.06 0.99 12.20
N ALA A 107 2.81 0.29 11.08
CA ALA A 107 2.13 0.81 9.90
C ALA A 107 1.75 -0.35 8.95
N GLY A 108 1.08 -0.03 7.85
CA GLY A 108 0.92 -0.95 6.72
C GLY A 108 1.14 -0.26 5.39
N THR A 109 1.01 -1.00 4.29
CA THR A 109 1.20 -0.46 2.95
C THR A 109 0.26 -1.14 1.96
N ALA A 110 -0.23 -0.34 0.99
CA ALA A 110 -0.99 -0.87 -0.13
C ALA A 110 -0.06 -1.20 -1.31
N VAL A 111 -0.41 -2.27 -2.03
CA VAL A 111 0.19 -2.61 -3.33
C VAL A 111 -0.91 -2.53 -4.37
N PHE A 112 -0.71 -1.74 -5.42
CA PHE A 112 -1.76 -1.46 -6.42
C PHE A 112 -1.29 -1.81 -7.84
N LEU A 113 -2.21 -2.39 -8.60
CA LEU A 113 -2.11 -2.58 -10.05
C LEU A 113 -3.40 -2.10 -10.72
N GLY A 114 -3.27 -1.39 -11.84
CA GLY A 114 -4.41 -0.91 -12.63
C GLY A 114 -4.18 -1.10 -14.11
N GLN A 115 -5.22 -1.52 -14.81
CA GLN A 115 -5.30 -1.54 -16.26
C GLN A 115 -5.61 -0.14 -16.80
N LEU A 116 -5.16 0.16 -18.01
CA LEU A 116 -5.44 1.40 -18.72
C LEU A 116 -4.98 2.69 -18.02
N TYR A 117 -3.81 2.68 -17.38
CA TYR A 117 -3.19 3.92 -16.88
C TYR A 117 -2.98 4.98 -17.97
N ASN A 118 -2.87 4.58 -19.24
CA ASN A 118 -2.84 5.47 -20.40
C ASN A 118 -4.13 6.28 -20.63
N ASN A 119 -5.23 6.00 -19.91
CA ASN A 119 -6.40 6.88 -19.85
C ASN A 119 -6.18 8.12 -18.97
N LEU A 120 -5.06 8.19 -18.25
CA LEU A 120 -4.60 9.39 -17.57
C LEU A 120 -3.82 10.28 -18.55
N PRO A 121 -4.10 11.60 -18.60
CA PRO A 121 -3.53 12.49 -19.62
C PRO A 121 -2.02 12.70 -19.50
N TRP A 122 -1.39 12.24 -18.43
CA TRP A 122 0.05 12.31 -18.16
C TRP A 122 0.78 10.98 -18.38
N VAL A 123 0.10 9.91 -18.79
CA VAL A 123 0.70 8.61 -19.09
C VAL A 123 0.80 8.44 -20.61
N ALA A 124 1.84 7.77 -21.09
CA ALA A 124 2.01 7.51 -22.52
C ALA A 124 0.84 6.67 -23.08
N VAL A 125 0.45 6.92 -24.33
CA VAL A 125 -0.73 6.30 -24.96
C VAL A 125 -0.61 4.77 -25.04
N ASP A 126 0.62 4.24 -25.10
CA ASP A 126 0.94 2.82 -25.10
C ASP A 126 1.26 2.26 -23.71
N GLY A 127 1.13 3.06 -22.65
CA GLY A 127 1.47 2.69 -21.27
C GLY A 127 0.43 1.83 -20.54
N GLY A 128 -0.72 1.54 -21.16
CA GLY A 128 -1.78 0.71 -20.56
C GLY A 128 -1.68 -0.77 -20.98
N TYR A 129 -2.02 -1.66 -20.06
CA TYR A 129 -2.18 -3.09 -20.33
C TYR A 129 -3.39 -3.36 -21.23
N THR A 130 -3.25 -4.24 -22.23
CA THR A 130 -4.40 -4.90 -22.87
C THR A 130 -5.06 -5.90 -21.91
N ASP A 131 -6.23 -6.43 -22.27
CA ASP A 131 -6.88 -7.48 -21.48
C ASP A 131 -5.97 -8.70 -21.28
N GLU A 132 -5.31 -9.19 -22.33
CA GLU A 132 -4.42 -10.34 -22.23
C GLU A 132 -3.18 -10.05 -21.37
N GLU A 133 -2.59 -8.86 -21.50
CA GLU A 133 -1.43 -8.46 -20.69
C GLU A 133 -1.82 -8.33 -19.22
N PHE A 134 -2.96 -7.70 -18.92
CA PHE A 134 -3.43 -7.53 -17.54
C PHE A 134 -3.75 -8.87 -16.87
N VAL A 135 -4.38 -9.81 -17.60
CA VAL A 135 -4.59 -11.17 -17.11
C VAL A 135 -3.27 -11.89 -16.83
N ALA A 136 -2.26 -11.71 -17.68
CA ALA A 136 -0.94 -12.30 -17.45
C ALA A 136 -0.29 -11.75 -16.17
N GLU A 137 -0.40 -10.44 -15.92
CA GLU A 137 0.09 -9.80 -14.70
C GLU A 137 -0.64 -10.31 -13.45
N LEU A 138 -1.97 -10.42 -13.50
CA LEU A 138 -2.74 -11.01 -12.40
C LEU A 138 -2.33 -12.46 -12.12
N ILE A 139 -2.05 -13.26 -13.15
CA ILE A 139 -1.54 -14.64 -12.98
C ILE A 139 -0.16 -14.63 -12.32
N ARG A 140 0.75 -13.74 -12.77
CA ARG A 140 2.10 -13.59 -12.22
C ARG A 140 2.05 -13.23 -10.74
N LEU A 141 1.31 -12.19 -10.39
CA LEU A 141 1.18 -11.68 -9.03
C LEU A 141 0.52 -12.68 -8.07
N ASN A 142 -0.51 -13.39 -8.52
CA ASN A 142 -1.26 -14.33 -7.67
C ASN A 142 -0.70 -15.77 -7.71
N SER A 143 0.43 -16.01 -8.39
CA SER A 143 1.01 -17.35 -8.59
C SER A 143 1.32 -18.09 -7.29
N ALA A 144 1.76 -17.37 -6.26
CA ALA A 144 2.05 -17.93 -4.93
C ALA A 144 0.78 -18.32 -4.14
N ARG A 145 -0.40 -17.86 -4.58
CA ARG A 145 -1.69 -18.08 -3.91
C ARG A 145 -1.62 -17.70 -2.43
N PHE A 146 -1.18 -16.47 -2.16
CA PHE A 146 -1.21 -15.90 -0.83
C PHE A 146 -2.65 -15.62 -0.38
N GLY A 147 -2.87 -15.59 0.93
CA GLY A 147 -4.16 -15.25 1.54
C GLY A 147 -4.00 -14.46 2.84
N PRO A 148 -5.13 -14.00 3.43
CA PRO A 148 -5.11 -13.29 4.69
C PRO A 148 -4.35 -14.08 5.77
N GLY A 149 -3.47 -13.41 6.50
CA GLY A 149 -2.62 -14.01 7.53
C GLY A 149 -1.34 -14.66 7.00
N ASP A 150 -1.09 -14.65 5.69
CA ASP A 150 0.22 -15.02 5.15
C ASP A 150 1.22 -13.88 5.35
N ARG A 151 2.46 -14.21 5.71
CA ARG A 151 3.57 -13.26 5.72
C ARG A 151 4.16 -13.17 4.32
N ILE A 152 4.23 -11.95 3.79
CA ILE A 152 4.72 -11.68 2.45
C ILE A 152 5.86 -10.66 2.48
N ARG A 153 6.69 -10.68 1.43
CA ARG A 153 7.63 -9.61 1.08
C ARG A 153 7.20 -9.00 -0.23
N VAL A 154 7.18 -7.68 -0.31
CA VAL A 154 6.89 -6.97 -1.55
C VAL A 154 8.08 -6.08 -1.91
N THR A 155 8.59 -6.24 -3.13
CA THR A 155 9.63 -5.36 -3.69
C THR A 155 9.13 -4.68 -4.94
N GLY A 156 9.19 -3.35 -4.99
CA GLY A 156 8.71 -2.60 -6.15
C GLY A 156 9.01 -1.10 -6.09
N TYR A 157 8.65 -0.40 -7.17
CA TYR A 157 8.59 1.06 -7.16
C TYR A 157 7.37 1.55 -6.38
N PHE A 158 7.22 2.85 -6.25
CA PHE A 158 6.11 3.46 -5.54
C PHE A 158 5.73 4.83 -6.10
N LEU A 159 4.48 5.24 -5.82
CA LEU A 159 3.98 6.61 -5.99
C LEU A 159 3.02 6.94 -4.86
N SER A 160 2.92 8.24 -4.55
CA SER A 160 1.89 8.71 -3.64
C SER A 160 0.53 8.73 -4.34
N TYR A 161 -0.51 8.38 -3.58
CA TYR A 161 -1.88 8.49 -4.01
C TYR A 161 -2.75 8.85 -2.81
N LYS A 162 -3.24 10.11 -2.81
CA LYS A 162 -4.30 10.58 -1.92
C LYS A 162 -4.09 10.26 -0.43
N GLY A 163 -2.90 10.55 0.07
CA GLY A 163 -2.53 10.40 1.49
C GLY A 163 -1.65 9.19 1.80
N LYS A 164 -1.40 8.29 0.84
CA LYS A 164 -0.52 7.11 1.04
C LYS A 164 0.54 6.93 -0.01
N LEU A 165 1.66 6.32 0.39
CA LEU A 165 2.63 5.74 -0.53
C LEU A 165 2.23 4.30 -0.84
N ASN A 166 1.97 4.01 -2.11
CA ASN A 166 1.61 2.67 -2.56
C ASN A 166 2.77 2.08 -3.37
N ILE A 167 3.07 0.81 -3.16
CA ILE A 167 3.92 0.06 -4.09
C ILE A 167 3.12 -0.15 -5.38
N ASN A 168 3.70 0.25 -6.51
CA ASN A 168 3.10 0.10 -7.83
C ASN A 168 4.18 0.17 -8.93
N GLU A 169 3.75 0.19 -10.19
CA GLU A 169 4.63 0.18 -11.36
C GLU A 169 4.92 1.58 -11.93
N GLN A 170 4.61 2.63 -11.16
CA GLN A 170 4.69 4.05 -11.57
C GLN A 170 3.98 4.36 -12.91
N HIS A 171 2.85 3.69 -13.14
CA HIS A 171 2.07 3.81 -14.38
C HIS A 171 2.86 3.39 -15.64
N ASN A 172 3.82 2.47 -15.49
CA ASN A 172 4.66 1.98 -16.57
C ASN A 172 4.61 0.45 -16.63
N LYS A 173 4.07 -0.09 -17.73
CA LYS A 173 3.95 -1.54 -17.96
C LYS A 173 5.23 -2.24 -18.44
N ASN A 174 6.37 -1.55 -18.48
CA ASN A 174 7.65 -2.19 -18.79
C ASN A 174 8.00 -3.19 -17.68
N PRO A 175 8.35 -4.46 -17.99
CA PRO A 175 8.75 -5.46 -16.98
C PRO A 175 9.81 -5.03 -15.97
N ASP A 176 10.65 -4.02 -16.28
CA ASP A 176 11.61 -3.45 -15.31
C ASP A 176 10.92 -2.75 -14.11
N HIS A 177 9.67 -2.33 -14.30
CA HIS A 177 8.79 -1.69 -13.30
C HIS A 177 7.92 -2.65 -12.51
N ASP A 178 7.89 -3.94 -12.89
CA ASP A 178 7.16 -4.97 -12.15
C ASP A 178 7.55 -4.94 -10.68
N PHE A 179 6.56 -4.96 -9.80
CA PHE A 179 6.76 -5.35 -8.42
C PHE A 179 6.66 -6.87 -8.27
N THR A 180 7.28 -7.39 -7.21
CA THR A 180 7.28 -8.81 -6.87
C THR A 180 6.64 -9.00 -5.51
N ILE A 181 5.95 -10.13 -5.34
CA ILE A 181 5.37 -10.56 -4.06
C ILE A 181 5.90 -11.96 -3.78
N GLU A 182 6.70 -12.08 -2.73
CA GLU A 182 7.20 -13.36 -2.23
C GLU A 182 6.39 -13.80 -1.02
N LEU A 183 5.96 -15.06 -1.00
CA LEU A 183 5.35 -15.67 0.17
C LEU A 183 6.45 -16.17 1.10
N LEU A 184 6.58 -15.55 2.28
CA LEU A 184 7.60 -15.90 3.27
C LEU A 184 7.15 -16.99 4.23
N ALA A 185 5.90 -16.90 4.70
CA ALA A 185 5.30 -17.90 5.58
C ALA A 185 3.79 -17.97 5.33
N ARG A 186 3.24 -19.20 5.32
CA ARG A 186 1.81 -19.40 5.25
C ARG A 186 1.19 -19.38 6.64
N GLY A 187 0.02 -18.76 6.76
CA GLY A 187 -0.76 -18.79 8.00
C GLY A 187 0.04 -18.34 9.21
N ALA A 188 0.82 -17.26 9.06
CA ALA A 188 1.49 -16.60 10.18
C ALA A 188 0.50 -15.97 11.18
N GLY A 189 -0.79 -15.92 10.81
CA GLY A 189 -1.88 -15.37 11.60
C GLY A 189 -2.16 -13.92 11.19
N LEU A 190 -3.40 -13.49 11.34
CA LEU A 190 -3.74 -12.09 11.14
C LEU A 190 -3.36 -11.29 12.39
N PRO A 191 -2.90 -10.03 12.28
CA PRO A 191 -2.68 -9.20 13.45
C PRO A 191 -3.99 -9.07 14.22
N ARG A 192 -3.93 -9.18 15.55
CA ARG A 192 -5.07 -8.84 16.39
C ARG A 192 -5.42 -7.36 16.17
N PRO A 193 -6.68 -7.01 15.86
CA PRO A 193 -7.04 -5.63 15.63
C PRO A 193 -6.83 -4.79 16.90
N GLU A 194 -6.27 -3.60 16.73
CA GLU A 194 -6.18 -2.63 17.84
C GLU A 194 -7.58 -2.07 18.14
N VAL A 195 -7.96 -2.10 19.41
CA VAL A 195 -9.27 -1.60 19.86
C VAL A 195 -9.20 -0.10 20.07
N LEU A 196 -10.07 0.63 19.37
CA LEU A 196 -10.18 2.08 19.39
C LEU A 196 -11.64 2.50 19.58
N THR A 197 -11.81 3.76 19.99
CA THR A 197 -13.07 4.49 19.95
C THR A 197 -13.01 5.58 18.88
N LEU A 198 -14.14 6.21 18.56
CA LEU A 198 -14.12 7.36 17.64
C LEU A 198 -13.39 8.59 18.23
N ASP A 199 -13.23 8.69 19.55
CA ASP A 199 -12.47 9.75 20.23
C ASP A 199 -10.96 9.63 20.01
N ASP A 200 -10.46 8.41 19.73
CA ASP A 200 -9.05 8.19 19.39
C ASP A 200 -8.72 8.66 17.97
N LEU A 201 -9.74 8.77 17.11
CA LEU A 201 -9.61 9.06 15.69
C LEU A 201 -10.08 10.48 15.31
N LYS A 202 -11.00 11.04 16.09
CA LYS A 202 -11.63 12.34 15.82
C LYS A 202 -11.76 13.18 17.09
N ASP A 203 -11.59 14.48 16.96
CA ASP A 203 -11.64 15.42 18.08
C ASP A 203 -13.09 15.72 18.52
N SER A 204 -13.27 16.68 19.43
CA SER A 204 -14.59 17.04 19.95
C SER A 204 -15.50 17.76 18.94
N ASP A 205 -14.94 18.29 17.86
CA ASP A 205 -15.67 18.98 16.79
C ASP A 205 -16.03 18.03 15.64
N ASP A 206 -15.76 16.72 15.80
CA ASP A 206 -15.90 15.68 14.78
C ASP A 206 -14.97 15.92 13.58
N ASP A 207 -13.79 16.50 13.80
CA ASP A 207 -12.71 16.59 12.83
C ASP A 207 -11.71 15.44 13.02
N PHE A 208 -11.02 15.01 11.95
CA PHE A 208 -10.03 13.94 12.05
C PHE A 208 -8.80 14.38 12.85
N ILE A 209 -8.33 13.53 13.75
CA ILE A 209 -7.05 13.73 14.43
C ILE A 209 -5.93 13.32 13.47
N PHE A 210 -5.28 14.31 12.87
CA PHE A 210 -4.07 14.16 12.06
C PHE A 210 -2.83 14.42 12.93
N ASP A 211 -1.89 13.48 12.92
CA ASP A 211 -0.62 13.59 13.62
C ASP A 211 0.53 13.21 12.67
N PRO A 212 1.31 14.19 12.17
CA PRO A 212 2.40 13.91 11.23
C PRO A 212 3.56 13.15 11.88
N THR A 213 3.63 13.10 13.22
CA THR A 213 4.63 12.28 13.92
C THR A 213 4.25 10.81 14.01
N ARG A 214 3.03 10.47 13.54
CA ARG A 214 2.44 9.13 13.57
C ARG A 214 2.55 8.51 14.96
N GLN A 215 2.15 9.23 16.00
CA GLN A 215 2.09 8.71 17.38
C GLN A 215 0.65 8.59 17.89
N THR A 216 -0.29 9.26 17.24
CA THR A 216 -1.71 9.30 17.61
C THR A 216 -2.60 9.46 16.36
N GLY A 217 -3.92 9.38 16.55
CA GLY A 217 -4.88 9.72 15.50
C GLY A 217 -4.89 8.73 14.32
N CYS A 218 -5.47 9.17 13.21
CA CYS A 218 -5.72 8.31 12.06
C CYS A 218 -4.42 7.87 11.36
N GLU A 219 -3.42 8.75 11.32
CA GLU A 219 -2.12 8.44 10.68
C GLU A 219 -1.35 7.33 11.39
N TYR A 220 -1.42 7.26 12.73
CA TYR A 220 -0.79 6.16 13.46
C TYR A 220 -1.33 4.79 13.02
N HIS A 221 -2.63 4.72 12.69
CA HIS A 221 -3.27 3.46 12.32
C HIS A 221 -3.30 3.16 10.82
N GLN A 222 -2.78 4.05 9.96
CA GLN A 222 -2.93 3.95 8.51
C GLN A 222 -2.45 2.60 7.94
N SER A 223 -3.31 1.96 7.12
CA SER A 223 -3.15 0.63 6.52
C SER A 223 -3.04 -0.54 7.52
N ARG A 224 -3.48 -0.36 8.77
CA ARG A 224 -3.54 -1.40 9.80
C ARG A 224 -4.95 -1.90 10.04
N LEU A 225 -5.06 -3.12 10.54
CA LEU A 225 -6.32 -3.69 11.01
C LEU A 225 -6.68 -3.11 12.39
N ILE A 226 -7.83 -2.48 12.51
CA ILE A 226 -8.33 -1.93 13.77
C ILE A 226 -9.76 -2.38 14.04
N LYS A 227 -10.18 -2.27 15.30
CA LYS A 227 -11.54 -2.50 15.78
C LYS A 227 -12.09 -1.22 16.38
N VAL A 228 -13.24 -0.75 15.92
CA VAL A 228 -14.00 0.32 16.55
C VAL A 228 -15.23 -0.29 17.21
N GLU A 229 -15.35 -0.11 18.52
CA GLU A 229 -16.40 -0.74 19.34
C GLU A 229 -17.63 0.15 19.54
N ASP A 230 -18.76 -0.49 19.80
CA ASP A 230 -19.99 0.16 20.27
C ASP A 230 -20.55 1.28 19.37
N VAL A 231 -20.52 1.07 18.05
CA VAL A 231 -21.06 2.03 17.07
C VAL A 231 -22.38 1.56 16.45
N TYR A 232 -23.00 2.44 15.68
CA TYR A 232 -24.18 2.17 14.87
C TYR A 232 -24.08 2.89 13.52
N PHE A 233 -24.91 2.50 12.56
CA PHE A 233 -24.95 3.22 11.29
C PHE A 233 -25.69 4.55 11.48
N ALA A 234 -25.12 5.64 10.96
CA ALA A 234 -25.87 6.89 10.82
C ALA A 234 -27.00 6.73 9.78
N ASP A 235 -26.70 6.03 8.68
CA ASP A 235 -27.67 5.53 7.70
C ASP A 235 -27.10 4.27 7.02
N SER A 236 -27.88 3.19 6.98
CA SER A 236 -27.51 1.93 6.33
C SER A 236 -28.28 1.65 5.03
N SER A 237 -29.12 2.59 4.57
CA SER A 237 -29.96 2.44 3.38
C SER A 237 -29.16 2.18 2.10
N GLY A 238 -27.91 2.64 2.05
CA GLY A 238 -26.97 2.45 0.95
C GLY A 238 -26.20 1.12 0.94
N TRP A 239 -26.51 0.17 1.84
CA TRP A 239 -25.74 -1.08 1.96
C TRP A 239 -25.68 -1.88 0.64
N ALA A 240 -24.47 -1.99 0.08
CA ALA A 240 -24.16 -2.73 -1.13
C ALA A 240 -22.63 -2.97 -1.25
N PRO A 241 -22.18 -3.87 -2.14
CA PRO A 241 -20.76 -3.95 -2.50
C PRO A 241 -20.22 -2.60 -2.94
N GLY A 242 -19.05 -2.21 -2.44
CA GLY A 242 -18.43 -0.91 -2.78
C GLY A 242 -19.12 0.31 -2.15
N ALA A 243 -20.14 0.13 -1.31
CA ALA A 243 -20.86 1.26 -0.69
C ALA A 243 -19.97 2.04 0.28
N GLU A 244 -20.26 3.33 0.39
CA GLU A 244 -19.72 4.20 1.45
C GLU A 244 -20.85 4.48 2.43
N LEU A 245 -20.64 4.09 3.68
CA LEU A 245 -21.55 4.25 4.80
C LEU A 245 -20.87 5.09 5.87
N THR A 246 -21.65 5.50 6.87
CA THR A 246 -21.14 6.25 8.01
C THR A 246 -21.55 5.54 9.30
N ILE A 247 -20.59 5.32 10.19
CA ILE A 247 -20.83 4.86 11.56
C ILE A 247 -20.77 6.04 12.53
N THR A 248 -21.40 5.90 13.68
CA THR A 248 -21.41 6.92 14.72
C THR A 248 -21.55 6.29 16.12
N ASP A 249 -20.99 6.97 17.12
CA ASP A 249 -21.21 6.71 18.54
C ASP A 249 -22.33 7.60 19.14
N GLY A 250 -22.91 8.49 18.32
CA GLY A 250 -23.92 9.50 18.69
C GLY A 250 -23.39 10.90 18.89
N ILE A 251 -22.07 11.05 18.87
CA ILE A 251 -21.36 12.32 18.99
C ILE A 251 -20.55 12.53 17.70
N ARG A 252 -19.76 11.54 17.32
CA ARG A 252 -18.82 11.56 16.19
C ARG A 252 -19.28 10.66 15.06
N THR A 253 -18.78 10.94 13.87
CA THR A 253 -19.06 10.15 12.66
C THR A 253 -17.77 9.70 11.98
N PHE A 254 -17.76 8.47 11.48
CA PHE A 254 -16.60 7.93 10.77
C PHE A 254 -17.01 7.22 9.47
N PRO A 255 -16.35 7.49 8.33
CA PRO A 255 -16.66 6.81 7.07
C PRO A 255 -16.26 5.33 7.09
N VAL A 256 -17.11 4.48 6.51
CA VAL A 256 -16.84 3.05 6.28
C VAL A 256 -17.04 2.74 4.81
N LYS A 257 -16.02 2.17 4.17
CA LYS A 257 -16.09 1.62 2.82
C LYS A 257 -16.33 0.12 2.90
N LEU A 258 -17.37 -0.35 2.22
CA LEU A 258 -17.63 -1.77 2.05
C LEU A 258 -16.90 -2.31 0.82
N GLY A 259 -16.26 -3.46 0.97
CA GLY A 259 -15.65 -4.20 -0.12
C GLY A 259 -16.69 -4.91 -0.97
N ARG A 260 -16.21 -5.91 -1.69
CA ARG A 260 -16.98 -6.72 -2.63
C ARG A 260 -17.01 -8.19 -2.25
N GLY A 261 -16.56 -8.52 -1.05
CA GLY A 261 -16.64 -9.88 -0.54
C GLY A 261 -18.09 -10.39 -0.51
N ASN A 262 -18.25 -11.69 -0.77
CA ASN A 262 -19.54 -12.31 -1.07
C ASN A 262 -20.62 -12.21 0.02
N GLY A 263 -20.28 -11.85 1.25
CA GLY A 263 -21.26 -11.64 2.31
C GLY A 263 -21.86 -10.23 2.36
N ILE A 264 -21.39 -9.33 1.49
CA ILE A 264 -21.96 -8.00 1.30
C ILE A 264 -22.84 -8.07 0.04
N TYR A 265 -24.15 -8.01 0.22
CA TYR A 265 -25.12 -7.95 -0.87
C TYR A 265 -26.41 -7.28 -0.38
N ALA A 266 -27.30 -6.91 -1.31
CA ALA A 266 -28.58 -6.29 -0.97
C ALA A 266 -29.38 -7.18 -0.01
N GLY A 267 -29.68 -6.67 1.18
CA GLY A 267 -30.41 -7.39 2.23
C GLY A 267 -29.54 -8.29 3.12
N SER A 268 -28.20 -8.27 2.99
CA SER A 268 -27.32 -9.03 3.87
C SER A 268 -27.03 -8.35 5.21
N ASN A 269 -27.34 -7.05 5.34
CA ASN A 269 -27.19 -6.35 6.61
C ASN A 269 -28.19 -6.88 7.65
N ASN A 270 -27.65 -7.51 8.69
CA ASN A 270 -28.39 -8.01 9.84
C ASN A 270 -27.76 -7.55 11.17
N LEU A 271 -26.94 -6.48 11.13
CA LEU A 271 -26.29 -5.94 12.32
C LEU A 271 -27.35 -5.43 13.31
N THR A 272 -27.17 -5.79 14.57
CA THR A 272 -27.99 -5.31 15.70
C THR A 272 -27.19 -4.25 16.43
N GLU A 273 -27.79 -3.08 16.66
CA GLU A 273 -27.10 -1.96 17.30
C GLU A 273 -27.08 -2.07 18.84
N PRO A 274 -25.98 -1.65 19.50
CA PRO A 274 -24.69 -1.29 18.90
C PRO A 274 -23.92 -2.53 18.40
N PHE A 275 -23.02 -2.32 17.43
CA PHE A 275 -22.14 -3.34 16.88
C PHE A 275 -20.69 -2.83 16.78
N ASP A 276 -19.74 -3.76 16.65
CA ASP A 276 -18.32 -3.43 16.43
C ASP A 276 -17.99 -3.43 14.93
N VAL A 277 -16.95 -2.72 14.52
CA VAL A 277 -16.43 -2.73 13.15
C VAL A 277 -14.96 -3.13 13.18
N ILE A 278 -14.59 -4.16 12.43
CA ILE A 278 -13.17 -4.49 12.18
C ILE A 278 -12.86 -4.23 10.72
N GLY A 279 -11.93 -3.32 10.46
CA GLY A 279 -11.58 -2.87 9.12
C GLY A 279 -10.14 -2.39 9.03
N ILE A 280 -9.71 -2.13 7.81
CA ILE A 280 -8.39 -1.57 7.54
C ILE A 280 -8.52 -0.05 7.54
N MET A 281 -7.73 0.64 8.36
CA MET A 281 -7.68 2.11 8.32
C MET A 281 -7.08 2.56 7.00
N ASP A 282 -7.81 3.38 6.28
CA ASP A 282 -7.48 3.80 4.92
C ASP A 282 -7.65 5.32 4.78
N GLN A 283 -6.95 5.91 3.82
CA GLN A 283 -7.10 7.30 3.44
C GLN A 283 -7.08 7.38 1.92
N GLU A 284 -8.06 8.07 1.36
CA GLU A 284 -8.12 8.32 -0.07
C GLU A 284 -8.73 9.70 -0.34
N SER A 285 -8.02 10.74 0.08
CA SER A 285 -8.44 12.14 -0.02
C SER A 285 -7.44 13.01 -0.77
N THR A 286 -7.93 14.07 -1.42
CA THR A 286 -7.07 15.14 -1.93
C THR A 286 -6.65 16.13 -0.84
N ASP A 287 -7.36 16.12 0.29
CA ASP A 287 -6.93 16.77 1.52
C ASP A 287 -6.17 15.75 2.36
N LEU A 288 -4.84 15.88 2.37
CA LEU A 288 -3.92 14.85 2.85
C LEU A 288 -3.88 14.72 4.39
N THR A 289 -4.56 15.61 5.12
CA THR A 289 -4.70 15.55 6.57
C THR A 289 -6.09 15.09 7.01
N SER A 290 -6.96 14.69 6.06
CA SER A 290 -8.34 14.28 6.34
C SER A 290 -8.80 13.14 5.41
N GLY A 291 -10.10 12.81 5.48
CA GLY A 291 -10.73 11.83 4.58
C GLY A 291 -10.32 10.38 4.83
N TYR A 292 -10.06 10.05 6.10
CA TYR A 292 -9.86 8.67 6.56
C TYR A 292 -11.16 7.88 6.53
N ARG A 293 -11.04 6.57 6.37
CA ARG A 293 -12.16 5.62 6.36
C ARG A 293 -11.72 4.26 6.87
N LEU A 294 -12.69 3.46 7.34
CA LEU A 294 -12.47 2.03 7.58
C LEU A 294 -12.92 1.25 6.36
N TYR A 295 -12.02 0.46 5.78
CA TYR A 295 -12.34 -0.41 4.67
C TYR A 295 -12.61 -1.84 5.17
N VAL A 296 -13.88 -2.26 5.11
CA VAL A 296 -14.35 -3.60 5.49
C VAL A 296 -14.52 -4.45 4.25
N MET A 297 -13.61 -5.41 4.03
CA MET A 297 -13.53 -6.17 2.77
C MET A 297 -14.70 -7.12 2.55
N ASN A 298 -15.26 -7.69 3.62
CA ASN A 298 -16.33 -8.68 3.56
C ASN A 298 -17.12 -8.67 4.88
N TYR A 299 -18.25 -9.36 4.92
CA TYR A 299 -19.09 -9.51 6.10
C TYR A 299 -19.53 -10.97 6.26
N ASP A 300 -19.35 -11.59 7.43
CA ASP A 300 -19.74 -13.01 7.62
C ASP A 300 -21.18 -13.21 8.12
N GLY A 301 -21.97 -12.15 8.25
CA GLY A 301 -23.39 -12.23 8.61
C GLY A 301 -23.66 -12.51 10.09
N ASN A 302 -22.68 -12.32 10.98
CA ASN A 302 -22.81 -12.69 12.40
C ASN A 302 -23.81 -11.82 13.20
N GLY A 303 -24.12 -10.61 12.74
CA GLY A 303 -25.12 -9.72 13.34
C GLY A 303 -24.63 -8.82 14.47
N SER A 304 -23.36 -8.89 14.88
CA SER A 304 -22.79 -8.10 15.99
C SER A 304 -21.44 -7.44 15.68
N VAL A 305 -20.71 -7.90 14.67
CA VAL A 305 -19.41 -7.34 14.26
C VAL A 305 -19.36 -7.22 12.74
N LEU A 306 -19.29 -6.00 12.22
CA LEU A 306 -19.06 -5.74 10.80
C LEU A 306 -17.61 -6.06 10.45
N ALA A 307 -17.36 -7.29 10.03
CA ALA A 307 -16.03 -7.77 9.65
C ALA A 307 -16.09 -9.01 8.76
N SER A 308 -14.97 -9.27 8.07
CA SER A 308 -14.75 -10.59 7.47
C SER A 308 -14.62 -11.65 8.57
N ARG A 309 -14.93 -12.92 8.24
CA ARG A 309 -14.80 -14.02 9.20
C ARG A 309 -13.38 -14.14 9.75
N GLN A 310 -12.38 -13.93 8.90
CA GLN A 310 -10.96 -14.02 9.26
C GLN A 310 -10.58 -12.92 10.24
N HIS A 311 -10.97 -11.66 9.96
CA HIS A 311 -10.72 -10.54 10.87
C HIS A 311 -11.40 -10.73 12.23
N ARG A 312 -12.65 -11.19 12.25
CA ARG A 312 -13.35 -11.51 13.51
C ARG A 312 -12.70 -12.64 14.29
N ARG A 313 -12.08 -13.62 13.60
CA ARG A 313 -11.35 -14.69 14.27
C ARG A 313 -10.06 -14.17 14.91
N ALA A 314 -9.37 -13.22 14.29
CA ALA A 314 -8.18 -12.57 14.85
C ALA A 314 -8.47 -11.76 16.13
N ASP A 315 -9.71 -11.32 16.33
CA ASP A 315 -10.17 -10.62 17.55
C ASP A 315 -10.51 -11.58 18.71
N LYS A 316 -10.35 -12.91 18.55
CA LYS A 316 -10.70 -13.85 19.63
C LYS A 316 -9.76 -13.72 20.82
N PRO A 317 -10.29 -13.46 22.04
CA PRO A 317 -9.49 -13.53 23.24
C PRO A 317 -8.96 -14.95 23.47
N GLY A 318 -7.66 -15.06 23.80
CA GLY A 318 -7.00 -16.32 24.12
C GLY A 318 -6.42 -17.09 22.93
N ASP A 319 -6.73 -16.66 21.70
CA ASP A 319 -6.06 -17.11 20.48
C ASP A 319 -4.70 -16.40 20.40
N LEU A 320 -3.66 -17.07 20.90
CA LEU A 320 -2.33 -16.52 21.09
C LEU A 320 -1.45 -16.73 19.86
N ASN A 321 -1.66 -17.83 19.13
CA ASN A 321 -0.92 -18.10 17.89
C ASN A 321 -1.56 -17.43 16.65
N LEU A 322 -2.71 -16.77 16.81
CA LEU A 322 -3.42 -15.98 15.79
C LEU A 322 -3.93 -16.80 14.59
N ASP A 323 -4.13 -18.12 14.74
CA ASP A 323 -4.64 -19.01 13.69
C ASP A 323 -6.19 -19.02 13.60
N GLY A 324 -6.85 -18.32 14.52
CA GLY A 324 -8.29 -18.19 14.61
C GLY A 324 -8.97 -19.29 15.46
N ILE A 325 -8.23 -20.26 15.98
CA ILE A 325 -8.67 -21.41 16.78
C ILE A 325 -8.24 -21.15 18.23
N LEU A 326 -9.04 -21.62 19.18
CA LEU A 326 -8.65 -21.62 20.59
C LEU A 326 -8.45 -23.07 21.00
N ASP A 327 -7.22 -23.52 21.11
CA ASP A 327 -6.85 -24.89 21.47
C ASP A 327 -5.58 -24.99 22.33
N LEU A 328 -4.88 -26.14 22.26
CA LEU A 328 -3.69 -26.38 23.08
C LEU A 328 -2.43 -25.75 22.50
N ASP A 329 -2.44 -25.37 21.22
CA ASP A 329 -1.30 -24.71 20.58
C ASP A 329 -1.19 -23.26 21.11
N ASP A 330 -2.30 -22.61 21.45
CA ASP A 330 -2.29 -21.33 22.18
C ASP A 330 -1.63 -21.42 23.56
N LEU A 331 -1.84 -22.53 24.26
CA LEU A 331 -1.21 -22.75 25.56
C LEU A 331 0.31 -22.94 25.42
N ALA A 332 0.76 -23.50 24.30
CA ALA A 332 2.19 -23.64 24.02
C ALA A 332 2.85 -22.26 23.84
N GLU A 333 2.21 -21.35 23.10
CA GLU A 333 2.67 -19.96 22.93
C GLU A 333 2.79 -19.25 24.30
N LEU A 334 1.76 -19.38 25.15
CA LEU A 334 1.78 -18.83 26.52
C LEU A 334 2.95 -19.37 27.37
N LEU A 335 3.31 -20.64 27.18
CA LEU A 335 4.38 -21.28 27.93
C LEU A 335 5.77 -20.89 27.40
N GLU A 336 5.91 -20.60 26.10
CA GLU A 336 7.16 -20.05 25.54
C GLU A 336 7.44 -18.67 26.12
N ASP A 337 6.45 -17.77 26.12
CA ASP A 337 6.55 -16.42 26.71
C ASP A 337 6.87 -16.44 28.22
N TRP A 338 6.41 -17.46 28.97
CA TRP A 338 6.70 -17.57 30.40
C TRP A 338 8.17 -17.93 30.66
N ASN A 339 8.82 -18.64 29.74
CA ASN A 339 10.17 -19.18 29.95
C ASN A 339 11.30 -18.22 29.56
N GLU A 340 10.99 -17.01 29.09
CA GLU A 340 11.95 -15.90 28.85
C GLU A 340 12.11 -14.96 30.06
#